data_AF-A0A815NEI3-F1
#
_entry.id   AF-A0A815NEI3-F1
#
_cell.length_a   1.000
_cell.length_b   1.000
_cell.length_c   1.000
_cell.angle_alpha   90.00
_cell.angle_beta   90.00
_cell.angle_gamma   90.00
#
_symmetry.space_group_name_H-M   'P 1'
#
loop_
_entity.id
_entity.type
_entity.pdbx_description
1 polymer ?
#
loop_
_entity_poly.entity_id
_entity_poly.type
_entity_poly.pdbx_seq_one_letter_code
_entity_poly.pdbx_strand_id
1 'polypeptide(L)'
;MSVNKFLSAIRSKESSNNYQAQNSRSSASGAYQFIDKTWKNLGGSTIHAKDATVDEQDRIAENYAKHLLKKYGNDYHKAARAWNQGEPTAEKDLNAGKTYADDVIQRMN
;
A
#
# COMPACT_ATOMS: atom_id res chain seq x y z
N MET A 1 6.12 16.37 2.74
CA MET A 1 5.80 14.97 3.12
C MET A 1 6.87 14.04 2.56
N SER A 2 7.19 12.93 3.23
CA SER A 2 8.22 11.98 2.80
C SER A 2 7.62 10.58 2.57
N VAL A 3 8.30 9.77 1.73
CA VAL A 3 7.94 8.38 1.46
C VAL A 3 7.85 7.57 2.76
N ASN A 4 8.80 7.76 3.69
CA ASN A 4 8.82 7.03 4.96
C ASN A 4 7.60 7.32 5.85
N LYS A 5 7.15 8.59 5.90
CA LYS A 5 5.93 8.96 6.62
C LYS A 5 4.70 8.32 5.98
N PHE A 6 4.63 8.32 4.65
CA PHE A 6 3.56 7.69 3.91
C PHE A 6 3.49 6.17 4.14
N LEU A 7 4.62 5.47 4.04
CA LEU A 7 4.69 4.03 4.33
C LEU A 7 4.31 3.69 5.76
N SER A 8 4.74 4.51 6.73
CA SER A 8 4.39 4.30 8.14
C SER A 8 2.89 4.47 8.37
N ALA A 9 2.27 5.47 7.72
CA ALA A 9 0.83 5.70 7.76
C ALA A 9 0.04 4.56 7.12
N ILE A 10 0.45 4.11 5.93
CA ILE A 10 -0.14 2.95 5.24
C ILE A 10 -0.03 1.71 6.13
N ARG A 11 1.16 1.38 6.63
CA ARG A 11 1.39 0.20 7.48
C ARG A 11 0.53 0.23 8.75
N SER A 12 0.42 1.39 9.39
CA SER A 12 -0.45 1.58 10.55
C SER A 12 -1.92 1.37 10.19
N LYS A 13 -2.38 1.89 9.05
CA LYS A 13 -3.76 1.74 8.58
C LYS A 13 -4.11 0.31 8.21
N GLU A 14 -3.23 -0.35 7.47
CA GLU A 14 -3.48 -1.65 6.85
C GLU A 14 -3.43 -2.80 7.85
N SER A 15 -2.54 -2.72 8.85
CA SER A 15 -2.27 -3.86 9.72
C SER A 15 -1.98 -3.51 11.17
N SER A 16 -2.03 -2.22 11.55
CA SER A 16 -1.50 -1.78 12.85
C SER A 16 -0.04 -2.21 13.07
N ASN A 17 0.78 -2.20 12.01
CA ASN A 17 2.18 -2.68 11.99
C ASN A 17 2.38 -4.19 12.16
N ASN A 18 1.35 -5.00 11.90
CA ASN A 18 1.46 -6.46 11.99
C ASN A 18 1.90 -7.09 10.66
N TYR A 19 3.16 -7.52 10.57
CA TYR A 19 3.74 -8.20 9.40
C TYR A 19 3.17 -9.59 9.10
N GLN A 20 2.39 -10.15 10.02
CA GLN A 20 1.72 -11.45 9.88
C GLN A 20 0.20 -11.31 9.66
N ALA A 21 -0.30 -10.09 9.49
CA ALA A 21 -1.71 -9.80 9.31
C ALA A 21 -2.29 -10.56 8.10
N GLN A 22 -3.50 -11.07 8.27
CA GLN A 22 -4.28 -11.76 7.25
C GLN A 22 -5.67 -11.13 7.20
N ASN A 23 -6.10 -10.68 6.04
CA ASN A 23 -7.48 -10.29 5.83
C ASN A 23 -8.36 -11.54 5.78
N SER A 24 -9.51 -11.52 6.47
CA SER A 24 -10.43 -12.67 6.53
C SER A 24 -11.33 -12.80 5.30
N ARG A 25 -11.38 -11.79 4.44
CA ARG A 25 -12.31 -11.70 3.29
C ARG A 25 -11.60 -11.61 1.94
N SER A 26 -10.28 -11.53 1.93
CA SER A 26 -9.46 -11.45 0.72
C SER A 26 -8.10 -12.09 0.95
N SER A 27 -7.28 -12.19 -0.12
CA SER A 27 -5.88 -12.60 0.00
C SER A 27 -4.94 -11.50 0.49
N ALA A 28 -5.46 -10.31 0.83
CA ALA A 28 -4.65 -9.23 1.38
C ALA A 28 -3.96 -9.68 2.66
N SER A 29 -2.63 -9.55 2.70
CA SER A 29 -1.83 -10.04 3.83
C SER A 29 -0.57 -9.20 4.04
N GLY A 30 0.10 -9.45 5.16
CA GLY A 30 1.31 -8.73 5.55
C GLY A 30 1.03 -7.33 6.08
N ALA A 31 2.10 -6.61 6.41
CA ALA A 31 2.02 -5.29 7.05
C ALA A 31 1.32 -4.23 6.18
N TYR A 32 1.34 -4.47 4.87
CA TYR A 32 0.92 -3.57 3.81
C TYR A 32 -0.33 -4.04 3.05
N GLN A 33 -0.90 -5.19 3.45
CA GLN A 33 -2.14 -5.76 2.92
C GLN A 33 -2.15 -5.92 1.39
N PHE A 34 -1.03 -6.32 0.80
CA PHE A 34 -1.00 -6.68 -0.62
C PHE A 34 -1.80 -7.96 -0.85
N ILE A 35 -2.67 -7.94 -1.87
CA ILE A 35 -3.28 -9.16 -2.42
C ILE A 35 -2.23 -9.96 -3.21
N ASP A 36 -2.36 -11.29 -3.23
CA ASP A 36 -1.36 -12.20 -3.84
C ASP A 36 -0.97 -11.81 -5.27
N LYS A 37 -1.95 -11.42 -6.10
CA LYS A 37 -1.70 -11.01 -7.49
C LYS A 37 -0.80 -9.78 -7.57
N THR A 38 -1.06 -8.77 -6.75
CA THR A 38 -0.26 -7.55 -6.70
C THR A 38 1.12 -7.81 -6.11
N TRP A 39 1.18 -8.56 -4.99
CA TRP A 39 2.43 -8.98 -4.36
C TRP A 39 3.37 -9.67 -5.35
N LYS A 40 2.85 -10.67 -6.08
CA LYS A 40 3.59 -11.40 -7.11
C LYS A 40 4.03 -10.49 -8.26
N ASN A 41 3.16 -9.60 -8.75
CA ASN A 41 3.49 -8.66 -9.82
C ASN A 41 4.58 -7.66 -9.42
N LEU A 42 4.68 -7.33 -8.13
CA LEU A 42 5.73 -6.46 -7.57
C LEU A 42 7.02 -7.21 -7.26
N GLY A 43 7.09 -8.52 -7.54
CA GLY A 43 8.29 -9.34 -7.38
C GLY A 43 8.44 -9.98 -6.00
N GLY A 44 7.34 -10.19 -5.27
CA GLY A 44 7.32 -10.97 -4.05
C GLY A 44 7.75 -12.43 -4.26
N SER A 45 8.58 -12.95 -3.36
CA SER A 45 9.16 -14.29 -3.43
C SER A 45 8.22 -15.41 -2.96
N THR A 46 7.20 -15.04 -2.18
CA THR A 46 6.20 -15.94 -1.58
C THR A 46 4.83 -15.82 -2.26
N ILE A 47 3.91 -16.74 -1.96
CA ILE A 47 2.52 -16.66 -2.42
C ILE A 47 1.80 -15.49 -1.73
N HIS A 48 1.91 -15.40 -0.40
CA HIS A 48 1.30 -14.36 0.40
C HIS A 48 2.35 -13.42 0.97
N ALA A 49 2.06 -12.12 1.02
CA ALA A 49 2.99 -11.12 1.54
C ALA A 49 3.38 -11.38 3.01
N LYS A 50 2.45 -11.88 3.84
CA LYS A 50 2.72 -12.23 5.24
C LYS A 50 3.79 -13.31 5.44
N ASP A 51 3.98 -14.19 4.46
CA ASP A 51 4.96 -15.28 4.55
C ASP A 51 6.38 -14.82 4.20
N ALA A 52 6.52 -13.62 3.63
CA ALA A 52 7.80 -13.02 3.32
C ALA A 52 8.45 -12.35 4.54
N THR A 53 9.76 -12.18 4.47
CA THR A 53 10.52 -11.47 5.50
C THR A 53 10.06 -10.01 5.64
N VAL A 54 10.28 -9.43 6.82
CA VAL A 54 10.00 -8.02 7.11
C VAL A 54 10.68 -7.10 6.08
N ASP A 55 11.97 -7.33 5.83
CA ASP A 55 12.76 -6.53 4.88
C ASP A 55 12.21 -6.61 3.45
N GLU A 56 11.71 -7.78 3.04
CA GLU A 56 11.11 -7.93 1.71
C GLU A 56 9.79 -7.17 1.59
N GLN A 57 8.92 -7.26 2.61
CA GLN A 57 7.67 -6.52 2.65
C GLN A 57 7.92 -5.00 2.60
N ASP A 58 8.86 -4.50 3.41
CA ASP A 58 9.22 -3.08 3.45
C ASP A 58 9.81 -2.61 2.12
N ARG A 59 10.75 -3.36 1.53
CA ARG A 59 11.38 -3.02 0.25
C ARG A 59 10.35 -2.96 -0.89
N ILE A 60 9.46 -3.94 -0.98
CA ILE A 60 8.42 -3.97 -2.03
C ILE A 60 7.44 -2.82 -1.83
N ALA A 61 6.99 -2.59 -0.59
CA ALA A 61 6.10 -1.49 -0.26
C ALA A 61 6.73 -0.13 -0.61
N GLU A 62 8.02 0.06 -0.29
CA GLU A 62 8.74 1.30 -0.60
C GLU A 62 8.85 1.52 -2.11
N ASN A 63 9.21 0.49 -2.87
CA ASN A 63 9.28 0.58 -4.33
C ASN A 63 7.92 0.93 -4.94
N TYR A 64 6.84 0.30 -4.46
CA TYR A 64 5.49 0.59 -4.92
C TYR A 64 5.04 2.02 -4.53
N ALA A 65 5.31 2.47 -3.31
CA ALA A 65 5.02 3.84 -2.88
C ALA A 65 5.75 4.88 -3.74
N LYS A 66 7.06 4.66 -4.02
CA LYS A 66 7.84 5.54 -4.91
C LYS A 66 7.25 5.57 -6.33
N HIS A 67 6.82 4.43 -6.86
CA HIS A 67 6.15 4.33 -8.15
C HIS A 67 4.85 5.15 -8.18
N LEU A 68 3.95 4.94 -7.21
CA LEU A 68 2.69 5.68 -7.14
C LEU A 68 2.92 7.19 -6.98
N LEU A 69 3.82 7.59 -6.08
CA LEU A 69 4.12 9.01 -5.89
C LEU A 69 4.73 9.63 -7.15
N LYS A 70 5.62 8.94 -7.86
CA LYS A 70 6.13 9.41 -9.15
C LYS A 70 5.01 9.54 -10.18
N LYS A 71 4.14 8.53 -10.29
CA LYS A 71 3.03 8.51 -11.26
C LYS A 71 2.03 9.63 -11.03
N TYR A 72 1.73 9.95 -9.77
CA TYR A 72 0.76 10.98 -9.40
C TYR A 72 1.39 12.32 -9.00
N GLY A 73 2.63 12.60 -9.43
CA GLY A 73 3.26 13.92 -9.23
C GLY A 73 3.45 14.32 -7.77
N ASN A 74 3.77 13.37 -6.90
CA ASN A 74 3.85 13.50 -5.44
C ASN A 74 2.53 13.88 -4.75
N ASP A 75 1.38 13.64 -5.39
CA ASP A 75 0.08 13.74 -4.74
C ASP A 75 -0.17 12.52 -3.85
N TYR A 76 0.01 12.70 -2.54
CA TYR A 76 -0.14 11.65 -1.55
C TYR A 76 -1.60 11.18 -1.39
N HIS A 77 -2.60 12.02 -1.67
CA HIS A 77 -3.99 11.57 -1.66
C HIS A 77 -4.22 10.60 -2.82
N LYS A 78 -3.78 10.93 -4.03
CA LYS A 78 -3.93 10.05 -5.20
C LYS A 78 -3.14 8.76 -5.05
N ALA A 79 -1.91 8.84 -4.53
CA ALA A 79 -1.11 7.65 -4.24
C ALA A 79 -1.80 6.74 -3.20
N ALA A 80 -2.38 7.30 -2.13
CA ALA A 80 -3.13 6.51 -1.14
C ALA A 80 -4.37 5.85 -1.75
N ARG A 81 -5.11 6.55 -2.62
CA ARG A 81 -6.28 5.97 -3.31
C ARG A 81 -5.85 4.80 -4.19
N ALA A 82 -4.81 4.98 -5.01
CA ALA A 82 -4.27 3.94 -5.88
C ALA A 82 -3.71 2.74 -5.10
N TRP A 83 -3.16 2.97 -3.90
CA TRP A 83 -2.76 1.88 -3.00
C TRP A 83 -3.94 0.97 -2.64
N ASN A 84 -5.04 1.58 -2.17
CA ASN A 84 -6.20 0.85 -1.66
C ASN A 84 -7.02 0.13 -2.75
N GLN A 85 -7.14 0.72 -3.93
CA GLN A 85 -8.01 0.18 -4.99
C GLN A 85 -7.28 -0.41 -6.20
N GLY A 86 -5.95 -0.35 -6.21
CA GLY A 86 -5.12 -0.60 -7.39
C GLY A 86 -5.01 0.61 -8.31
N GLU A 87 -4.12 0.52 -9.30
CA GLU A 87 -3.87 1.59 -10.27
C GLU A 87 -4.90 1.55 -11.42
N PRO A 88 -5.86 2.48 -11.50
CA PRO A 88 -6.75 2.55 -12.65
C PRO A 88 -5.99 3.02 -13.90
N THR A 89 -6.54 2.71 -15.08
CA THR A 89 -6.02 3.20 -16.36
C THR A 89 -6.20 4.71 -16.52
N ALA A 90 -7.30 5.28 -16.01
CA ALA A 90 -7.54 6.71 -15.99
C ALA A 90 -7.57 7.25 -14.55
N GLU A 91 -6.87 8.36 -14.31
CA GLU A 91 -6.75 8.98 -12.98
C GLU A 91 -8.09 9.43 -12.39
N LYS A 92 -9.03 9.85 -13.24
CA LYS A 92 -10.40 10.24 -12.84
C LYS A 92 -11.16 9.13 -12.10
N ASP A 93 -10.73 7.88 -12.23
CA ASP A 93 -11.35 6.73 -11.58
C ASP A 93 -10.84 6.53 -10.12
N LEU A 94 -9.90 7.36 -9.66
CA LEU A 94 -9.48 7.46 -8.24
C LEU A 94 -10.49 8.19 -7.35
N ASN A 95 -11.79 8.14 -7.66
CA ASN A 95 -12.81 8.77 -6.83
C ASN A 95 -13.27 7.87 -5.67
N ALA A 96 -13.20 6.54 -5.83
CA ALA A 96 -13.29 5.62 -4.71
C ALA A 96 -12.01 5.73 -3.86
N GLY A 97 -12.12 5.58 -2.53
CA GLY A 97 -10.97 5.64 -1.62
C GLY A 97 -10.63 7.02 -1.03
N LYS A 98 -11.47 8.06 -1.21
CA LYS A 98 -11.26 9.36 -0.56
C LYS A 98 -11.09 9.22 0.96
N THR A 99 -12.00 8.51 1.64
CA THR A 99 -11.94 8.30 3.10
C THR A 99 -10.67 7.56 3.53
N TYR A 100 -10.24 6.56 2.76
CA TYR A 100 -8.99 5.86 3.02
C TYR A 100 -7.79 6.80 2.92
N ALA A 101 -7.73 7.58 1.84
CA ALA A 101 -6.67 8.54 1.62
C ALA A 101 -6.63 9.61 2.73
N ASP A 102 -7.77 10.14 3.13
CA ASP A 102 -7.85 11.14 4.19
C ASP A 102 -7.32 10.60 5.54
N ASP A 103 -7.64 9.35 5.90
CA ASP A 103 -7.10 8.68 7.10
C ASP A 103 -5.58 8.47 7.00
N VAL A 104 -5.08 8.02 5.85
CA VAL A 104 -3.63 7.88 5.61
C VAL A 104 -2.92 9.22 5.77
N ILE A 105 -3.45 10.30 5.18
CA ILE A 105 -2.87 11.64 5.28
C ILE A 105 -2.91 12.15 6.71
N GLN A 106 -3.98 11.90 7.45
CA GLN A 106 -4.07 12.26 8.86
C GLN A 106 -2.99 11.58 9.71
N ARG A 107 -2.68 10.30 9.43
CA ARG A 107 -1.63 9.52 10.12
C ARG A 107 -0.20 9.94 9.77
N MET A 108 0.00 10.79 8.77
CA MET A 108 1.34 11.29 8.39
C MET A 108 1.81 12.50 9.21
N ASN A 109 0.90 13.14 9.94
CA ASN A 109 1.16 14.29 10.79
C ASN A 109 1.65 13.85 12.17
#